data_AF-A0AAV6HWN4-F1
#
_entry.id   AF-A0AAV6HWN4-F1
#
_cell.length_a   1.000
_cell.length_b   1.000
_cell.length_c   1.000
_cell.angle_alpha   90.00
_cell.angle_beta   90.00
_cell.angle_gamma   90.00
#
_symmetry.space_group_name_H-M   'P 1'
#
loop_
_entity.id
_entity.type
_entity.pdbx_description
1 polymer ?
#
loop_
_entity_poly.entity_id
_entity_poly.type
_entity_poly.pdbx_seq_one_letter_code
_entity_poly.pdbx_strand_id
1 'polypeptide(L)'
;MERQQQLFFSFACYFYCFLVLVLALLPLSNAIESPQYTVMRSEPGMEIRLYKESSWMSALVPGGTSFEKSTKDGFHRLYQYIHGANLNSSNLTKTAPVLTSITTQSSHESNYVVRLYMSAKYGEASPQPNPELNLVLDKWRSHCIAVRKFSGFAKDDNINKEMEALVTILGKISGGKPDSIEGKGSYSIAQYNASFRQLGRLNEVWMNVSGFAAEGCPS
;
A
#
# COMPACT_ATOMS: atom_id res chain seq x y z
N MET A 1 -55.19 24.67 -10.36
CA MET A 1 -53.76 25.02 -10.48
C MET A 1 -53.04 24.86 -9.13
N GLU A 2 -53.59 25.42 -8.05
CA GLU A 2 -53.01 25.37 -6.70
C GLU A 2 -52.76 23.96 -6.12
N ARG A 3 -53.70 23.02 -6.29
CA ARG A 3 -53.55 21.64 -5.79
C ARG A 3 -52.39 20.88 -6.43
N GLN A 4 -52.13 21.10 -7.72
CA GLN A 4 -50.98 20.51 -8.42
C GLN A 4 -49.68 21.10 -7.89
N GLN A 5 -49.64 22.41 -7.69
CA GLN A 5 -48.47 23.12 -7.19
C GLN A 5 -48.11 22.70 -5.74
N GLN A 6 -49.10 22.50 -4.87
CA GLN A 6 -48.91 21.97 -3.52
C GLN A 6 -48.34 20.54 -3.52
N LEU A 7 -48.81 19.67 -4.41
CA LEU A 7 -48.27 18.32 -4.57
C LEU A 7 -46.80 18.36 -5.00
N PHE A 8 -46.45 19.19 -5.99
CA PHE A 8 -45.06 19.35 -6.43
C PHE A 8 -44.13 19.82 -5.31
N PHE A 9 -44.53 20.81 -4.50
CA PHE A 9 -43.73 21.27 -3.36
C PHE A 9 -43.55 20.17 -2.30
N SER A 10 -44.61 19.39 -2.04
CA SER A 10 -44.53 18.27 -1.11
C SER A 10 -43.56 17.19 -1.60
N PHE A 11 -43.63 16.81 -2.88
CA PHE A 11 -42.71 15.83 -3.47
C PHE A 11 -41.25 16.32 -3.46
N ALA A 12 -41.03 17.59 -3.79
CA ALA A 12 -39.69 18.18 -3.73
C ALA A 12 -39.13 18.17 -2.30
N CYS A 13 -39.97 18.44 -1.29
CA CYS A 13 -39.57 18.40 0.11
C CYS A 13 -39.25 16.97 0.58
N TYR A 14 -40.07 15.98 0.22
CA TYR A 14 -39.80 14.58 0.52
C TYR A 14 -38.53 14.07 -0.17
N PHE A 15 -38.32 14.45 -1.44
CA PHE A 15 -37.11 14.11 -2.18
C PHE A 15 -35.86 14.74 -1.57
N TYR A 16 -35.93 16.02 -1.18
CA TYR A 16 -34.84 16.71 -0.52
C TYR A 16 -34.52 16.10 0.86
N CYS A 17 -35.54 15.83 1.68
CA CYS A 17 -35.38 15.13 2.96
C CYS A 17 -34.78 13.72 2.78
N PHE A 18 -35.23 12.98 1.76
CA PHE A 18 -34.65 11.68 1.40
C PHE A 18 -33.19 11.80 0.98
N LEU A 19 -32.83 12.81 0.17
CA LEU A 19 -31.45 13.06 -0.26
C LEU A 19 -30.54 13.40 0.93
N VAL A 20 -31.01 14.27 1.84
CA VAL A 20 -30.29 14.64 3.07
C VAL A 20 -30.13 13.41 3.98
N LEU A 21 -31.16 12.58 4.12
CA LEU A 21 -31.09 11.34 4.90
C LEU A 21 -30.10 10.34 4.29
N VAL A 22 -30.09 10.17 2.97
CA VAL A 22 -29.12 9.31 2.26
C VAL A 22 -27.69 9.82 2.44
N LEU A 23 -27.46 11.13 2.35
CA LEU A 23 -26.16 11.75 2.57
C LEU A 23 -25.71 11.63 4.04
N ALA A 24 -26.62 11.76 5.00
CA ALA A 24 -26.34 11.60 6.43
C ALA A 24 -26.08 10.14 6.85
N LEU A 25 -26.60 9.18 6.08
CA LEU A 25 -26.34 7.74 6.25
C LEU A 25 -25.06 7.26 5.57
N LEU A 26 -24.34 8.13 4.86
CA LEU A 26 -23.02 7.77 4.35
C LEU A 26 -22.08 7.56 5.54
N PRO A 27 -21.51 6.35 5.71
CA PRO A 27 -20.62 6.08 6.83
C PRO A 27 -19.44 7.06 6.78
N LEU A 28 -19.12 7.69 7.92
CA LEU A 28 -17.88 8.42 8.09
C LEU A 28 -16.73 7.45 7.83
N SER A 29 -16.13 7.54 6.64
CA SER A 29 -14.97 6.74 6.28
C SER A 29 -13.77 7.24 7.08
N ASN A 30 -13.45 6.56 8.19
CA ASN A 30 -12.14 6.72 8.80
C ASN A 30 -11.08 6.38 7.74
N ALA A 31 -10.15 7.31 7.51
CA ALA A 31 -9.03 7.06 6.63
C ALA A 31 -8.26 5.85 7.15
N ILE A 32 -8.00 4.87 6.27
CA ILE A 32 -7.14 3.75 6.59
C ILE A 32 -5.74 4.31 6.82
N GLU A 33 -5.17 4.05 8.00
CA GLU A 33 -3.85 4.55 8.36
C GLU A 33 -2.78 4.01 7.41
N SER A 34 -1.84 4.88 7.04
CA SER A 34 -0.78 4.61 6.08
C SER A 34 0.57 5.19 6.52
N PRO A 35 1.69 4.64 6.02
CA PRO A 35 3.02 5.14 6.34
C PRO A 35 3.16 6.60 5.89
N GLN A 36 3.67 7.43 6.80
CA GLN A 36 3.79 8.87 6.61
C GLN A 36 4.99 9.19 5.71
N TYR A 37 4.78 10.10 4.75
CA TYR A 37 5.83 10.55 3.84
C TYR A 37 5.68 12.03 3.45
N THR A 38 6.78 12.60 2.96
CA THR A 38 6.81 13.89 2.26
C THR A 38 7.21 13.66 0.81
N VAL A 39 6.54 14.33 -0.13
CA VAL A 39 6.95 14.28 -1.54
C VAL A 39 8.15 15.20 -1.73
N MET A 40 9.29 14.63 -2.09
CA MET A 40 10.55 15.36 -2.33
C MET A 40 10.65 15.80 -3.79
N ARG A 41 10.12 14.97 -4.70
CA ARG A 41 10.08 15.25 -6.13
C ARG A 41 8.82 14.68 -6.76
N SER A 42 8.24 15.41 -7.70
CA SER A 42 7.10 14.95 -8.49
C SER A 42 7.41 15.10 -9.96
N GLU A 43 7.23 14.03 -10.72
CA GLU A 43 7.42 13.96 -12.16
C GLU A 43 6.17 13.33 -12.80
N PRO A 44 5.91 13.56 -14.10
CA PRO A 44 4.81 12.88 -14.79
C PRO A 44 4.89 11.35 -14.64
N GLY A 45 3.97 10.77 -13.86
CA GLY A 45 3.87 9.32 -13.65
C GLY A 45 4.75 8.75 -12.53
N MET A 46 5.43 9.57 -11.73
CA MET A 46 6.27 9.12 -10.61
C MET A 46 6.47 10.20 -9.53
N GLU A 47 6.62 9.79 -8.28
CA GLU A 47 7.00 10.65 -7.16
C GLU A 47 8.22 10.05 -6.43
N ILE A 48 9.14 10.89 -5.96
CA ILE A 48 10.13 10.50 -4.95
C ILE A 48 9.59 10.94 -3.59
N ARG A 49 9.42 9.99 -2.68
CA ARG A 49 8.85 10.20 -1.35
C ARG A 49 9.86 9.87 -0.28
N LEU A 50 10.06 10.78 0.67
CA LEU A 50 10.77 10.51 1.91
C LEU A 50 9.79 9.92 2.92
N TYR A 51 9.88 8.62 3.15
CA TYR A 51 9.10 7.95 4.20
C TYR A 51 9.78 8.15 5.55
N LYS A 52 8.96 8.46 6.56
CA LYS A 52 9.42 8.49 7.96
C LYS A 52 9.69 7.07 8.45
N GLU A 53 10.32 6.98 9.62
CA GLU A 53 10.48 5.71 10.32
C GLU A 53 9.12 5.02 10.48
N SER A 54 9.11 3.71 10.25
CA SER A 54 7.89 2.92 10.27
C SER A 54 8.17 1.49 10.74
N SER A 55 7.13 0.84 11.26
CA SER A 55 7.18 -0.56 11.64
C SER A 55 6.25 -1.36 10.74
N TRP A 56 6.68 -2.55 10.38
CA TRP A 56 5.99 -3.45 9.46
C TRP A 56 5.99 -4.86 10.04
N MET A 57 4.85 -5.52 10.06
CA MET A 57 4.82 -6.95 10.33
C MET A 57 5.02 -7.71 9.01
N SER A 58 5.99 -8.60 8.98
CA SER A 58 6.51 -9.22 7.76
C SER A 58 6.33 -10.73 7.77
N ALA A 59 5.85 -11.25 6.65
CA ALA A 59 5.69 -12.67 6.37
C ALA A 59 6.63 -13.05 5.22
N LEU A 60 7.69 -13.80 5.53
CA LEU A 60 8.60 -14.33 4.53
C LEU A 60 7.95 -15.52 3.81
N VAL A 61 7.96 -15.53 2.48
CA VAL A 61 7.40 -16.60 1.66
C VAL A 61 8.52 -17.18 0.77
N PRO A 62 9.42 -18.00 1.35
CA PRO A 62 10.51 -18.61 0.59
C PRO A 62 9.97 -19.60 -0.44
N GLY A 63 10.59 -19.66 -1.62
CA GLY A 63 10.19 -20.57 -2.69
C GLY A 63 8.81 -20.26 -3.32
N GLY A 64 8.34 -19.02 -3.17
CA GLY A 64 7.10 -18.56 -3.81
C GLY A 64 7.18 -18.68 -5.34
N THR A 65 6.15 -19.28 -5.95
CA THR A 65 6.13 -19.52 -7.41
C THR A 65 5.56 -18.35 -8.21
N SER A 66 4.82 -17.45 -7.55
CA SER A 66 4.14 -16.32 -8.18
C SER A 66 3.88 -15.22 -7.15
N PHE A 67 3.79 -13.98 -7.62
CA PHE A 67 3.44 -12.81 -6.82
C PHE A 67 2.05 -12.94 -6.19
N GLU A 68 1.03 -13.33 -6.97
CA GLU A 68 -0.34 -13.38 -6.48
C GLU A 68 -0.50 -14.43 -5.36
N LYS A 69 0.09 -15.61 -5.56
CA LYS A 69 0.08 -16.68 -4.57
C LYS A 69 0.85 -16.29 -3.31
N SER A 70 2.07 -15.77 -3.47
CA SER A 70 2.90 -15.38 -2.33
C SER A 70 2.29 -14.25 -1.52
N THR A 71 1.69 -13.27 -2.20
CA THR A 71 0.94 -12.17 -1.55
C THR A 71 -0.23 -12.72 -0.75
N LYS A 72 -1.02 -13.63 -1.32
CA LYS A 72 -2.17 -14.24 -0.65
C LYS A 72 -1.73 -15.03 0.59
N ASP A 73 -0.71 -15.88 0.46
CA ASP A 73 -0.24 -16.75 1.53
C ASP A 73 0.40 -15.96 2.68
N GLY A 74 1.23 -14.95 2.35
CA GLY A 74 1.80 -14.04 3.35
C GLY A 74 0.74 -13.18 4.04
N PHE A 75 -0.18 -12.59 3.27
CA PHE A 75 -1.26 -11.79 3.83
C PHE A 75 -2.21 -12.60 4.70
N HIS A 76 -2.45 -13.88 4.40
CA HIS A 76 -3.28 -14.73 5.24
C HIS A 76 -2.73 -14.84 6.68
N ARG A 77 -1.41 -14.99 6.83
CA ARG A 77 -0.75 -15.04 8.15
C ARG A 77 -0.82 -13.69 8.87
N LEU A 78 -0.58 -12.60 8.15
CA LEU A 78 -0.74 -11.24 8.68
C LEU A 78 -2.18 -10.95 9.11
N TYR A 79 -3.15 -11.46 8.35
CA TYR A 79 -4.57 -11.35 8.66
C TYR A 79 -4.92 -12.08 9.96
N GLN A 80 -4.43 -13.31 10.16
CA GLN A 80 -4.63 -14.03 11.41
C GLN A 80 -4.05 -13.24 12.60
N TYR A 81 -2.83 -12.71 12.45
CA TYR A 81 -2.16 -11.91 13.48
C TYR A 81 -3.01 -10.70 13.93
N ILE A 82 -3.50 -9.89 12.99
CA ILE A 82 -4.30 -8.70 13.33
C ILE A 82 -5.72 -9.04 13.82
N HIS A 83 -6.17 -10.30 13.73
CA HIS A 83 -7.46 -10.77 14.26
C HIS A 83 -7.28 -11.70 15.48
N GLY A 84 -6.20 -11.52 16.25
CA GLY A 84 -6.06 -12.17 17.55
C GLY A 84 -5.12 -13.37 17.60
N ALA A 85 -4.49 -13.79 16.50
CA ALA A 85 -3.40 -14.76 16.54
C ALA A 85 -2.06 -14.10 16.96
N ASN A 86 -2.10 -13.49 18.15
CA ASN A 86 -0.97 -12.88 18.84
C ASN A 86 -1.08 -13.22 20.33
N LEU A 87 0.02 -13.08 21.07
CA LEU A 87 0.09 -13.51 22.48
C LEU A 87 -0.92 -12.79 23.39
N ASN A 88 -1.44 -11.64 22.98
CA ASN A 88 -2.42 -10.86 23.73
C ASN A 88 -3.88 -11.13 23.27
N SER A 89 -4.10 -12.01 22.29
CA SER A 89 -5.40 -12.26 21.65
C SER A 89 -6.13 -10.99 21.20
N SER A 90 -5.35 -9.97 20.83
CA SER A 90 -5.86 -8.63 20.57
C SER A 90 -6.17 -8.42 19.09
N ASN A 91 -7.24 -7.68 18.80
CA ASN A 91 -7.57 -7.26 17.44
C ASN A 91 -6.87 -5.94 17.11
N LEU A 92 -6.10 -5.93 16.03
CA LEU A 92 -5.38 -4.76 15.55
C LEU A 92 -6.15 -4.07 14.42
N THR A 93 -5.97 -2.75 14.31
CA THR A 93 -6.64 -1.96 13.27
C THR A 93 -5.96 -2.23 11.93
N LYS A 94 -6.76 -2.47 10.90
CA LYS A 94 -6.28 -2.65 9.53
C LYS A 94 -5.68 -1.34 9.00
N THR A 95 -4.56 -1.48 8.31
CA THR A 95 -3.80 -0.39 7.70
C THR A 95 -3.62 -0.68 6.21
N ALA A 96 -3.08 0.29 5.48
CA ALA A 96 -2.73 0.17 4.06
C ALA A 96 -1.41 0.90 3.79
N PRO A 97 -0.64 0.47 2.77
CA PRO A 97 -0.90 -0.65 1.87
C PRO A 97 -0.49 -2.01 2.48
N VAL A 98 -0.95 -3.09 1.85
CA VAL A 98 -0.22 -4.37 1.91
C VAL A 98 0.92 -4.27 0.92
N LEU A 99 2.15 -4.51 1.38
CA LEU A 99 3.36 -4.36 0.57
C LEU A 99 3.99 -5.72 0.32
N THR A 100 4.12 -6.13 -0.93
CA THR A 100 4.86 -7.35 -1.30
C THR A 100 6.15 -6.95 -1.97
N SER A 101 7.28 -7.19 -1.30
CA SER A 101 8.61 -7.02 -1.88
C SER A 101 9.02 -8.27 -2.63
N ILE A 102 9.64 -8.04 -3.78
CA ILE A 102 10.11 -9.04 -4.71
C ILE A 102 11.60 -8.81 -4.90
N THR A 103 12.40 -9.83 -4.62
CA THR A 103 13.84 -9.83 -4.92
C THR A 103 14.12 -10.95 -5.89
N THR A 104 14.52 -10.58 -7.10
CA THR A 104 14.91 -11.53 -8.14
C THR A 104 16.31 -12.07 -7.82
N GLN A 105 16.42 -13.38 -7.58
CA GLN A 105 17.72 -14.04 -7.39
C GLN A 105 18.27 -14.60 -8.71
N SER A 106 17.38 -15.10 -9.58
CA SER A 106 17.70 -15.60 -10.93
C SER A 106 16.49 -15.44 -11.86
N SER A 107 16.62 -15.83 -13.14
CA SER A 107 15.51 -15.76 -14.11
C SER A 107 14.28 -16.60 -13.71
N HIS A 108 14.42 -17.53 -12.76
CA HIS A 108 13.36 -18.46 -12.36
C HIS A 108 13.07 -18.47 -10.86
N GLU A 109 13.82 -17.71 -10.06
CA GLU A 109 13.68 -17.71 -8.61
C GLU A 109 13.58 -16.28 -8.06
N SER A 110 12.46 -16.02 -7.39
CA SER A 110 12.19 -14.76 -6.71
C SER A 110 11.79 -15.05 -5.28
N ASN A 111 12.30 -14.25 -4.35
CA ASN A 111 11.85 -14.28 -2.97
C ASN A 111 10.82 -13.19 -2.72
N TYR A 112 9.81 -13.56 -1.93
CA TYR A 112 8.70 -12.69 -1.61
C TYR A 112 8.66 -12.43 -0.11
N VAL A 113 8.47 -11.17 0.26
CA VAL A 113 8.18 -10.76 1.63
C VAL A 113 6.94 -9.89 1.61
N VAL A 114 5.88 -10.36 2.27
CA VAL A 114 4.61 -9.63 2.38
C VAL A 114 4.58 -8.90 3.70
N ARG A 115 4.21 -7.62 3.68
CA ARG A 115 4.23 -6.75 4.85
C ARG A 115 2.92 -6.02 5.05
N LEU A 116 2.58 -5.81 6.31
CA LEU A 116 1.49 -4.95 6.74
C LEU A 116 2.05 -3.80 7.58
N TYR A 117 1.67 -2.58 7.25
CA TYR A 117 2.06 -1.40 8.02
C TYR A 117 1.50 -1.48 9.44
N MET A 118 2.34 -1.25 10.44
CA MET A 118 1.90 -1.20 11.83
C MET A 118 1.53 0.22 12.21
N SER A 119 0.31 0.38 12.76
CA SER A 119 -0.19 1.66 13.23
C SER A 119 0.77 2.29 14.24
N ALA A 120 0.98 3.61 14.13
CA ALA A 120 1.87 4.36 15.01
C ALA A 120 1.48 4.26 16.48
N LYS A 121 0.21 3.95 16.79
CA LYS A 121 -0.27 3.76 18.16
C LYS A 121 0.28 2.51 18.85
N TYR A 122 0.73 1.51 18.07
CA TYR A 122 1.28 0.28 18.63
C TYR A 122 2.79 0.40 18.83
N GLY A 123 3.52 1.01 17.90
CA GLY A 123 4.97 1.18 17.99
C GLY A 123 5.70 -0.10 18.43
N GLU A 124 6.59 0.03 19.41
CA GLU A 124 7.30 -1.08 20.09
C GLU A 124 6.39 -2.02 20.89
N ALA A 125 5.20 -1.56 21.27
CA ALA A 125 4.22 -2.31 22.06
C ALA A 125 3.29 -3.19 21.18
N SER A 126 3.64 -3.38 19.91
CA SER A 126 2.93 -4.30 19.02
C SER A 126 2.91 -5.71 19.63
N PRO A 127 1.74 -6.36 19.77
CA PRO A 127 1.66 -7.71 20.32
C PRO A 127 2.57 -8.67 19.56
N GLN A 128 3.27 -9.55 20.28
CA GLN A 128 4.09 -10.56 19.61
C GLN A 128 3.19 -11.54 18.84
N PRO A 129 3.51 -11.85 17.57
CA PRO A 129 2.77 -12.86 16.82
C PRO A 129 2.96 -14.22 17.46
N ASN A 130 1.98 -15.12 17.31
CA ASN A 130 2.19 -16.49 17.74
C ASN A 130 3.30 -17.15 16.88
N PRO A 131 4.14 -18.03 17.46
CA PRO A 131 5.30 -18.60 16.77
C PRO A 131 4.96 -19.34 15.46
N GLU A 132 3.80 -19.99 15.37
CA GLU A 132 3.35 -20.74 14.19
C GLU A 132 3.11 -19.87 12.95
N LEU A 133 2.88 -18.56 13.14
CA LEU A 133 2.69 -17.64 12.01
C LEU A 133 4.01 -17.30 11.30
N ASN A 134 5.15 -17.50 11.98
CA ASN A 134 6.48 -17.15 11.47
C ASN A 134 6.52 -15.72 10.87
N LEU A 135 6.12 -14.76 11.70
CA LEU A 135 6.10 -13.34 11.36
C LEU A 135 7.23 -12.61 12.09
N VAL A 136 7.79 -11.60 11.43
CA VAL A 136 8.90 -10.79 11.95
C VAL A 136 8.51 -9.33 11.93
N LEU A 137 8.79 -8.62 13.03
CA LEU A 137 8.62 -7.18 13.09
C LEU A 137 9.84 -6.49 12.46
N ASP A 138 9.64 -5.87 11.30
CA ASP A 138 10.64 -5.08 10.59
C ASP A 138 10.51 -3.60 10.98
N LYS A 139 11.62 -2.97 11.36
CA LYS A 139 11.70 -1.51 11.55
C LYS A 139 12.43 -0.88 10.39
N TRP A 140 11.73 -0.01 9.69
CA TRP A 140 12.27 0.74 8.58
C TRP A 140 12.68 2.11 9.08
N ARG A 141 13.96 2.46 8.85
CA ARG A 141 14.45 3.82 9.07
C ARG A 141 13.87 4.77 8.03
N SER A 142 14.02 6.06 8.24
CA SER A 142 13.68 7.05 7.21
C SER A 142 14.48 6.78 5.94
N HIS A 143 13.81 6.68 4.79
CA HIS A 143 14.45 6.42 3.49
C HIS A 143 13.58 6.95 2.35
N CYS A 144 14.20 7.13 1.19
CA CYS A 144 13.49 7.57 -0.01
C CYS A 144 13.06 6.40 -0.87
N ILE A 145 11.83 6.52 -1.37
CA ILE A 145 11.21 5.54 -2.26
C ILE A 145 10.71 6.29 -3.50
N ALA A 146 11.11 5.81 -4.67
CA ALA A 146 10.49 6.18 -5.92
C ALA A 146 9.19 5.39 -6.11
N VAL A 147 8.10 6.10 -6.39
CA VAL A 147 6.76 5.56 -6.43
C VAL A 147 6.07 5.86 -7.75
N ARG A 148 5.58 4.81 -8.42
CA ARG A 148 4.70 4.92 -9.57
C ARG A 148 3.32 4.37 -9.23
N LYS A 149 2.27 5.14 -9.49
CA LYS A 149 0.87 4.73 -9.33
C LYS A 149 0.37 4.01 -10.58
N PHE A 150 -0.42 2.95 -10.41
CA PHE A 150 -1.12 2.27 -11.50
C PHE A 150 -2.48 1.72 -11.06
N SER A 151 -3.39 1.58 -12.02
CA SER A 151 -4.77 1.15 -11.81
C SER A 151 -4.98 -0.34 -12.11
N GLY A 152 -6.10 -0.89 -11.64
CA GLY A 152 -6.49 -2.27 -11.93
C GLY A 152 -5.99 -3.26 -10.88
N PHE A 153 -5.90 -4.53 -11.24
CA PHE A 153 -5.37 -5.57 -10.36
C PHE A 153 -3.87 -5.70 -10.57
N ALA A 154 -3.09 -5.73 -9.49
CA ALA A 154 -1.70 -6.16 -9.54
C ALA A 154 -1.66 -7.69 -9.70
N LYS A 155 -1.02 -8.16 -10.78
CA LYS A 155 -1.00 -9.57 -11.20
C LYS A 155 0.37 -9.96 -11.71
N ASP A 156 0.63 -11.26 -11.73
CA ASP A 156 1.89 -11.83 -12.22
C ASP A 156 2.25 -11.35 -13.65
N ASP A 157 1.25 -11.07 -14.50
CA ASP A 157 1.41 -10.66 -15.90
C ASP A 157 1.67 -9.15 -16.13
N ASN A 158 1.55 -8.32 -15.09
CA ASN A 158 1.61 -6.86 -15.25
C ASN A 158 2.58 -6.13 -14.31
N ILE A 159 2.91 -6.69 -13.15
CA ILE A 159 3.75 -5.99 -12.16
C ILE A 159 5.15 -5.67 -12.71
N ASN A 160 5.72 -6.55 -13.54
CA ASN A 160 7.02 -6.33 -14.17
C ASN A 160 6.98 -5.14 -15.15
N LYS A 161 5.87 -4.96 -15.88
CA LYS A 161 5.70 -3.82 -16.81
C LYS A 161 5.65 -2.50 -16.06
N GLU A 162 4.98 -2.47 -14.91
CA GLU A 162 4.91 -1.26 -14.08
C GLU A 162 6.26 -0.94 -13.43
N MET A 163 7.02 -1.96 -13.04
CA MET A 163 8.40 -1.81 -12.57
C MET A 163 9.32 -1.26 -13.68
N GLU A 164 9.29 -1.84 -14.89
CA GLU A 164 10.09 -1.36 -16.02
C GLU A 164 9.75 0.09 -16.41
N ALA A 165 8.46 0.46 -16.33
CA ALA A 165 8.02 1.83 -16.54
C ALA A 165 8.61 2.80 -15.50
N LEU A 166 8.65 2.40 -14.21
CA LEU A 166 9.27 3.19 -13.15
C LEU A 166 10.78 3.33 -13.37
N VAL A 167 11.49 2.23 -13.68
CA VAL A 167 12.93 2.24 -13.98
C VAL A 167 13.24 3.15 -15.17
N THR A 168 12.41 3.14 -16.20
CA THR A 168 12.57 4.00 -17.38
C THR A 168 12.47 5.48 -17.03
N ILE A 169 11.52 5.86 -16.16
CA ILE A 169 11.36 7.25 -15.71
C ILE A 169 12.57 7.64 -14.84
N LEU A 170 12.99 6.79 -13.91
CA LEU A 170 14.15 7.03 -13.04
C LEU A 170 15.44 7.23 -13.85
N GLY A 171 15.70 6.37 -14.84
CA GLY A 171 16.88 6.48 -15.69
C GLY A 171 16.97 7.82 -16.43
N LYS A 172 15.83 8.36 -16.86
CA LYS A 172 15.76 9.68 -17.53
C LYS A 172 16.09 10.82 -16.58
N ILE A 173 15.56 10.82 -15.35
CA ILE A 173 15.74 11.94 -14.41
C ILE A 173 17.10 11.92 -13.71
N SER A 174 17.71 10.74 -13.52
CA SER A 174 19.02 10.58 -12.89
C SER A 174 20.19 10.82 -13.88
N GLY A 175 19.90 11.27 -15.11
CA GLY A 175 20.91 11.47 -16.16
C GLY A 175 21.67 10.18 -16.51
N GLY A 176 21.01 9.03 -16.36
CA GLY A 176 21.62 7.71 -16.60
C GLY A 176 22.56 7.20 -15.49
N LYS A 177 22.68 7.88 -14.34
CA LYS A 177 23.52 7.40 -13.23
C LYS A 177 22.91 6.18 -12.53
N PRO A 178 23.53 4.99 -12.62
CA PRO A 178 22.97 3.74 -12.11
C PRO A 178 22.98 3.64 -10.58
N ASP A 179 23.75 4.50 -9.89
CA ASP A 179 23.91 4.48 -8.43
C ASP A 179 22.74 5.11 -7.66
N SER A 180 21.72 5.59 -8.39
CA SER A 180 20.53 6.22 -7.80
C SER A 180 19.46 5.20 -7.38
N ILE A 181 19.61 3.93 -7.78
CA ILE A 181 18.67 2.84 -7.49
C ILE A 181 19.36 1.84 -6.55
N GLU A 182 18.84 1.71 -5.34
CA GLU A 182 19.31 0.71 -4.39
C GLU A 182 18.73 -0.67 -4.73
N GLY A 183 19.58 -1.70 -4.73
CA GLY A 183 19.13 -3.08 -4.93
C GLY A 183 18.60 -3.35 -6.34
N LYS A 184 19.47 -3.33 -7.35
CA LYS A 184 19.12 -3.75 -8.72
C LYS A 184 18.43 -5.12 -8.68
N GLY A 185 17.17 -5.18 -9.13
CA GLY A 185 16.35 -6.41 -9.12
C GLY A 185 15.42 -6.56 -7.92
N SER A 186 15.35 -5.55 -7.04
CA SER A 186 14.37 -5.50 -5.95
C SER A 186 13.37 -4.36 -6.13
N TYR A 187 12.09 -4.69 -6.03
CA TYR A 187 10.99 -3.72 -6.02
C TYR A 187 9.86 -4.23 -5.14
N SER A 188 8.91 -3.36 -4.82
CA SER A 188 7.73 -3.76 -4.05
C SER A 188 6.45 -3.29 -4.73
N ILE A 189 5.38 -4.06 -4.57
CA ILE A 189 4.02 -3.67 -4.96
C ILE A 189 3.22 -3.34 -3.72
N ALA A 190 2.71 -2.12 -3.65
CA ALA A 190 1.82 -1.63 -2.60
C ALA A 190 0.37 -1.69 -3.09
N GLN A 191 -0.46 -2.48 -2.41
CA GLN A 191 -1.87 -2.66 -2.73
C GLN A 191 -2.74 -2.04 -1.62
N TYR A 192 -3.54 -1.03 -1.97
CA TYR A 192 -4.31 -0.23 -1.00
C TYR A 192 -5.74 -0.73 -0.78
N ASN A 193 -6.26 -1.54 -1.70
CA ASN A 193 -7.68 -1.89 -1.70
C ASN A 193 -7.92 -3.36 -1.36
N ALA A 194 -8.98 -3.59 -0.57
CA ALA A 194 -9.49 -4.93 -0.31
C ALA A 194 -9.85 -5.69 -1.60
N SER A 195 -9.77 -7.02 -1.58
CA SER A 195 -9.95 -7.90 -2.74
C SER A 195 -11.31 -7.75 -3.44
N PHE A 196 -12.38 -7.44 -2.72
CA PHE A 196 -13.73 -7.30 -3.28
C PHE A 196 -13.94 -6.02 -4.10
N ARG A 197 -13.05 -5.01 -3.99
CA ARG A 197 -13.18 -3.75 -4.72
C ARG A 197 -12.80 -3.94 -6.19
N GLN A 198 -13.75 -3.80 -7.10
CA GLN A 198 -13.51 -4.03 -8.53
C GLN A 198 -13.01 -2.79 -9.28
N LEU A 199 -13.58 -1.61 -9.00
CA LEU A 199 -13.26 -0.36 -9.70
C LEU A 199 -12.46 0.61 -8.81
N GLY A 200 -11.71 1.50 -9.45
CA GLY A 200 -10.91 2.52 -8.76
C GLY A 200 -9.83 1.95 -7.86
N ARG A 201 -9.25 0.80 -8.24
CA ARG A 201 -8.14 0.19 -7.50
C ARG A 201 -6.88 1.04 -7.69
N LEU A 202 -6.21 1.35 -6.59
CA LEU A 202 -4.91 1.99 -6.51
C LEU A 202 -3.88 0.97 -6.09
N ASN A 203 -2.87 0.79 -6.94
CA ASN A 203 -1.64 0.10 -6.57
C ASN A 203 -0.46 1.02 -6.89
N GLU A 204 0.67 0.72 -6.28
CA GLU A 204 1.91 1.44 -6.52
C GLU A 204 3.09 0.47 -6.66
N VAL A 205 4.04 0.80 -7.52
CA VAL A 205 5.37 0.19 -7.55
C VAL A 205 6.31 1.07 -6.75
N TRP A 206 7.05 0.46 -5.83
CA TRP A 206 7.99 1.11 -4.92
C TRP A 206 9.41 0.59 -5.17
N MET A 207 10.37 1.50 -5.31
CA MET A 207 11.80 1.18 -5.40
C MET A 207 12.59 2.09 -4.48
N ASN A 208 13.51 1.51 -3.70
CA ASN A 208 14.42 2.29 -2.86
C ASN A 208 15.39 3.06 -3.74
N VAL A 209 15.60 4.33 -3.40
CA VAL A 209 16.49 5.21 -4.16
C VAL A 209 17.46 5.92 -3.23
N SER A 210 18.73 5.91 -3.64
CA SER A 210 19.85 6.65 -3.06
C SER A 210 20.24 7.81 -3.98
N GLY A 211 21.06 8.74 -3.50
CA GLY A 211 21.66 9.76 -4.38
C GLY A 211 20.77 10.96 -4.75
N PHE A 212 19.57 11.06 -4.17
CA PHE A 212 18.71 12.26 -4.22
C PHE A 212 18.90 13.13 -2.97
N ALA A 213 20.13 13.24 -2.48
CA ALA A 213 20.46 13.97 -1.25
C ALA A 213 20.19 15.48 -1.38
N ALA A 214 20.35 16.03 -2.59
CA ALA A 214 20.01 17.43 -2.87
C ALA A 214 18.51 17.70 -2.70
N GLU A 215 17.68 16.69 -2.92
CA GLU A 215 16.25 16.71 -2.72
C GLU A 215 15.83 16.32 -1.29
N GLY A 216 16.77 16.10 -0.36
CA GLY A 216 16.50 15.81 1.05
C GLY A 216 16.36 14.31 1.39
N CYS A 217 16.76 13.41 0.49
CA CYS A 217 16.87 12.00 0.81
C CYS A 217 18.09 11.73 1.72
N PRO A 218 17.93 10.94 2.79
CA PRO A 218 19.08 10.53 3.60
C PRO A 218 20.07 9.74 2.74
N SER A 219 21.35 10.03 2.94
CA SER A 219 22.50 9.39 2.29
C SER A 219 22.82 8.04 2.89
#